data_AF-A0A520I528-F1
#
_entry.id   AF-A0A520I528-F1
#
_cell.length_a   1.000
_cell.length_b   1.000
_cell.length_c   1.000
_cell.angle_alpha   90.00
_cell.angle_beta   90.00
_cell.angle_gamma   90.00
#
_symmetry.space_group_name_H-M   'P 1'
#
loop_
_entity.id
_entity.type
_entity.pdbx_description
1 polymer ?
#
loop_
_entity_poly.entity_id
_entity_poly.type
_entity_poly.pdbx_seq_one_letter_code
_entity_poly.pdbx_strand_id
1 'polypeptide(L)' 'MADIATLTLTKTHPLSPDMLRRMDAYWRAANYLSVGQIYLRDNALLDRPLAIADVKPRLLGHWGTTPGLNF' A
#
# COMPACT_ATOMS: atom_id res chain seq x y z
N MET A 1 -7.62 -40.20 -10.60
CA MET A 1 -8.92 -39.51 -10.65
C MET A 1 -9.24 -39.06 -9.24
N ALA A 2 -8.68 -37.92 -8.83
CA ALA A 2 -8.93 -37.33 -7.52
C ALA A 2 -10.22 -36.52 -7.58
N ASP A 3 -11.07 -36.73 -6.59
CA ASP A 3 -12.46 -36.30 -6.53
C ASP A 3 -12.59 -34.77 -6.43
N ILE A 4 -13.30 -34.18 -7.39
CA ILE A 4 -13.55 -32.73 -7.51
C ILE A 4 -14.56 -32.27 -6.42
N ALA A 5 -15.18 -33.21 -5.71
CA ALA A 5 -16.22 -32.95 -4.72
C ALA A 5 -15.73 -32.44 -3.34
N THR A 6 -14.42 -32.40 -3.05
CA THR A 6 -13.89 -31.90 -1.76
C THR A 6 -13.60 -30.39 -1.73
N LEU A 7 -13.93 -29.65 -2.80
CA LEU A 7 -13.96 -28.17 -2.78
C LEU A 7 -15.30 -27.64 -2.24
N THR A 8 -15.87 -28.31 -1.24
CA THR A 8 -17.08 -27.86 -0.54
C THR A 8 -16.80 -26.57 0.21
N LEU A 9 -17.23 -25.47 -0.42
CA LEU A 9 -17.62 -24.18 0.14
C LEU A 9 -17.27 -24.00 1.63
N THR A 10 -16.07 -23.48 1.92
CA THR A 10 -15.87 -22.76 3.18
C THR A 10 -16.90 -21.66 3.25
N LYS A 11 -17.79 -21.72 4.24
CA LYS A 11 -18.74 -20.66 4.57
C LYS A 11 -17.94 -19.35 4.69
N THR A 12 -18.11 -18.45 3.73
CA THR A 12 -17.39 -17.18 3.69
C THR A 12 -17.94 -16.28 4.78
N HIS A 13 -17.29 -16.32 5.94
CA HIS A 13 -17.53 -15.29 6.95
C HIS A 13 -16.96 -13.97 6.42
N PRO A 14 -17.70 -12.85 6.55
CA PRO A 14 -17.15 -11.54 6.25
C PRO A 14 -15.83 -11.33 7.00
N LEU A 15 -14.91 -10.58 6.40
CA LEU A 15 -13.66 -10.24 7.06
C LEU A 15 -13.95 -9.58 8.40
N SER A 16 -13.17 -9.94 9.42
CA SER A 16 -13.33 -9.30 10.72
C SER A 16 -13.03 -7.81 10.60
N PRO A 17 -13.64 -6.96 11.44
CA PRO A 17 -13.31 -5.54 11.47
C PRO A 17 -11.81 -5.28 11.70
N ASP A 18 -11.10 -6.16 12.40
CA ASP A 18 -9.65 -6.04 12.61
C ASP A 18 -8.85 -6.27 11.34
N MET A 19 -9.23 -7.27 10.54
CA MET A 19 -8.59 -7.52 9.25
C MET A 19 -8.78 -6.33 8.30
N LEU A 20 -9.99 -5.77 8.23
CA LEU A 20 -10.26 -4.58 7.43
C LEU A 20 -9.38 -3.39 7.85
N ARG A 21 -9.21 -3.16 9.16
CA ARG A 21 -8.32 -2.10 9.68
C ARG A 21 -6.85 -2.34 9.31
N ARG A 22 -6.38 -3.59 9.35
CA ARG A 22 -5.00 -3.92 8.96
C ARG A 22 -4.76 -3.72 7.46
N MET A 23 -5.73 -4.07 6.62
CA MET A 23 -5.66 -3.82 5.18
C MET A 23 -5.63 -2.32 4.87
N ASP A 24 -6.46 -1.51 5.54
CA ASP A 24 -6.42 -0.04 5.40
C ASP A 24 -5.06 0.54 5.86
N ALA A 25 -4.54 0.06 7.00
CA ALA A 25 -3.24 0.49 7.50
C ALA A 25 -2.11 0.14 6.53
N TYR A 26 -2.13 -1.06 5.96
CA TYR A 26 -1.21 -1.48 4.91
C TYR A 26 -1.33 -0.57 3.68
N TRP A 27 -2.55 -0.35 3.18
CA TRP A 27 -2.79 0.45 1.99
C TRP A 27 -2.26 1.89 2.16
N ARG A 28 -2.52 2.51 3.32
CA ARG A 28 -2.01 3.84 3.65
C ARG A 28 -0.49 3.87 3.78
N ALA A 29 0.12 2.86 4.42
CA ALA A 29 1.57 2.75 4.54
C ALA A 29 2.23 2.58 3.17
N ALA A 30 1.70 1.71 2.31
CA ALA A 30 2.17 1.51 0.94
C ALA A 30 2.08 2.80 0.13
N ASN A 31 0.94 3.50 0.18
CA ASN A 31 0.76 4.79 -0.51
C ASN A 31 1.75 5.87 -0.02
N TYR A 32 1.98 5.95 1.29
CA TYR A 32 2.94 6.88 1.88
C TYR A 32 4.36 6.61 1.35
N LEU A 33 4.79 5.35 1.36
CA LEU A 33 6.10 4.95 0.87
C LEU A 33 6.22 5.16 -0.64
N SER A 34 5.17 4.91 -1.43
CA SER A 34 5.17 5.17 -2.87
C SER A 34 5.38 6.65 -3.19
N VAL A 35 4.75 7.57 -2.43
CA VAL A 35 5.01 9.02 -2.56
C VAL A 35 6.47 9.32 -2.20
N GLY A 36 6.99 8.76 -1.10
CA GLY A 36 8.40 8.89 -0.73
C GLY A 36 9.35 8.45 -1.85
N GLN A 37 9.08 7.28 -2.46
CA GLN A 37 9.87 6.75 -3.57
C GLN A 37 9.85 7.63 -4.82
N ILE A 38 8.72 8.26 -5.14
CA ILE A 38 8.60 9.12 -6.33
C ILE A 38 9.24 10.50 -6.09
N TYR A 39 9.01 11.10 -4.92
CA TYR A 39 9.27 12.52 -4.70
C TYR A 39 10.44 12.83 -3.77
N LEU A 40 10.78 11.97 -2.81
CA LEU A 40 11.74 12.29 -1.76
C LEU A 40 13.11 11.64 -1.99
N ARG A 41 14.17 12.42 -1.75
CA ARG A 41 15.57 11.95 -1.71
C ARG A 41 16.08 11.76 -0.27
N ASP A 42 15.41 12.34 0.72
CA ASP A 42 15.72 12.23 2.15
C ASP A 42 14.45 12.51 2.99
N ASN A 43 14.49 12.30 4.30
CA ASN A 43 13.43 12.62 5.26
C ASN A 43 12.09 11.90 4.96
N ALA A 44 12.17 10.64 4.52
CA ALA A 44 10.98 9.87 4.13
C ALA A 44 9.95 9.69 5.25
N LEU A 45 10.37 9.71 6.52
CA LEU A 45 9.48 9.58 7.69
C LEU A 45 9.10 10.92 8.33
N LEU A 46 9.54 12.05 7.76
CA LEU A 46 9.28 13.39 8.29
C LEU A 46 9.72 13.59 9.76
N ASP A 47 10.88 13.03 10.13
CA ASP A 47 11.49 13.22 11.47
C ASP A 47 11.81 14.69 11.78
N ARG A 48 11.82 15.53 10.73
CA ARG A 48 11.92 16.99 10.76
C ARG A 48 10.95 17.61 9.74
N PRO A 49 10.60 18.91 9.87
CA PRO A 49 9.75 19.59 8.88
C PRO A 49 10.29 19.43 7.46
N LEU A 50 9.38 19.17 6.51
CA LEU A 50 9.72 18.95 5.11
C LEU A 50 10.33 20.23 4.50
N ALA A 51 11.47 20.09 3.84
CA ALA A 51 12.12 21.17 3.11
C ALA A 51 12.26 20.83 1.62
N ILE A 52 12.39 21.84 0.76
CA ILE A 52 12.63 21.64 -0.68
C ILE A 52 13.88 20.78 -0.94
N ALA A 53 14.89 20.85 -0.06
CA ALA A 53 16.08 20.02 -0.13
C ALA A 53 15.81 18.50 -0.05
N ASP A 54 14.66 18.10 0.52
CA ASP A 54 14.23 16.71 0.65
C ASP A 54 13.60 16.16 -0.64
N VAL A 55 13.21 17.03 -1.56
CA VAL A 55 12.57 16.66 -2.82
C VAL A 55 13.64 16.33 -3.86
N LYS A 56 13.42 15.27 -4.65
CA LYS A 56 14.31 14.92 -5.76
C LYS A 56 14.36 16.05 -6.78
N PRO A 57 15.55 16.41 -7.30
CA PRO A 57 15.66 17.44 -8.35
C PRO A 57 15.05 16.99 -9.69
N ARG A 58 14.89 15.67 -9.90
CA ARG A 58 14.20 15.08 -11.05
C ARG A 58 13.16 14.08 -10.55
N LEU A 59 11.90 14.33 -10.90
CA LEU A 59 10.78 13.47 -10.53
C LEU A 59 10.55 12.43 -11.62
N LEU A 60 10.66 11.15 -11.27
CA LEU A 60 10.43 10.02 -12.16
C LEU A 60 9.58 8.98 -11.43
N GLY A 61 8.44 8.63 -12.03
CA GLY A 61 7.49 7.68 -11.46
C GLY A 61 6.07 7.97 -11.92
N HIS A 62 5.16 7.02 -11.71
CA HIS A 62 3.74 7.16 -12.05
C HIS A 62 2.91 7.01 -10.77
N TRP A 63 2.23 8.08 -10.38
CA TRP A 63 1.31 8.03 -9.24
C TRP A 63 -0.06 7.46 -9.62
N GLY A 64 -0.58 7.80 -10.80
CA GLY A 64 -2.01 7.63 -11.13
C GLY A 64 -2.59 6.23 -10.88
N THR A 65 -1.85 5.16 -11.18
CA THR A 65 -2.30 3.78 -10.98
C THR A 65 -1.84 3.18 -9.64
N THR A 66 -0.86 3.77 -8.98
CA THR A 66 -0.18 3.19 -7.81
C THR A 66 -1.13 2.95 -6.62
N PRO A 67 -2.00 3.89 -6.20
CA PRO A 67 -2.94 3.63 -5.10
C PRO A 67 -3.92 2.51 -5.37
N GLY A 68 -4.33 2.34 -6.64
CA GLY A 68 -5.23 1.26 -7.04
C GLY A 68 -4.54 -0.11 -7.04
N LEU A 69 -3.23 -0.15 -7.29
CA LEU A 69 -2.41 -1.37 -7.24
C LEU A 69 -1.97 -1.75 -5.81
N ASN A 70 -1.87 -0.76 -4.91
CA ASN A 70 -1.51 -0.99 -3.51
C ASN A 70 -2.68 -1.54 -2.66
N PHE A 71 -3.92 -1.50 -3.18
CA PHE A 71 -5.13 -1.99 -2.52
C PHE A 71 -5.34 -3.48 -2.85
#